data_AF-A0A9E1UVJ9-F1
#
_entry.id   AF-A0A9E1UVJ9-F1
#
_cell.length_a   1.000
_cell.length_b   1.000
_cell.length_c   1.000
_cell.angle_alpha   90.00
_cell.angle_beta   90.00
_cell.angle_gamma   90.00
#
_symmetry.space_group_name_H-M   'P 1'
#
loop_
_entity.id
_entity.type
_entity.pdbx_description
1 polymer ?
#
loop_
_entity_poly.entity_id
_entity_poly.type
_entity_poly.pdbx_seq_one_letter_code
_entity_poly.pdbx_strand_id
1 'polypeptide(L)'
;MSADERILHPAFASRALGKEKRYAIVLPADYGKDTTRRWPVLFLFHGRGRHERSLTEDDICRKALLNAPFVTVLPDGDDGWYIDSPLRPGDRYASYIEELIAHCDQTYRLSPRRGLRALSGWSMGGYGCTLYATRHPNDFGVLAPMIGLLDFPRTGLPDKQGYTVPRERFGDDPDLWRALNPLNQAAALRGMKILVQTGTTAFDRTMNENLCRRLGLLGIPHRLEKRQGGHTFAVVQAAVPRVLQFVGKSFKENEMTQRGQWMRDGKYGVFIHFLGGGDGWNREVNAFDAAGFARECHEAGAAYAILTLGQNSGYYCAPNATYDRL
;
A
#
# COMPACT_ATOMS: atom_id res chain seq x y z
N MET A 1 22.44 -8.68 5.67
CA MET A 1 21.45 -9.72 5.35
C MET A 1 21.63 -10.11 3.89
N SER A 2 21.90 -11.38 3.62
CA SER A 2 21.91 -11.95 2.28
C SER A 2 20.51 -11.86 1.64
N ALA A 3 20.37 -12.25 0.37
CA ALA A 3 19.06 -12.31 -0.27
C ALA A 3 18.11 -13.30 0.42
N ASP A 4 18.62 -14.46 0.82
CA ASP A 4 17.81 -15.53 1.42
C ASP A 4 17.40 -15.19 2.86
N GLU A 5 18.27 -14.52 3.62
CA GLU A 5 17.96 -14.03 4.97
C GLU A 5 16.86 -12.96 5.00
N ARG A 6 16.51 -12.37 3.85
CA ARG A 6 15.46 -11.34 3.75
C ARG A 6 14.08 -11.91 3.43
N ILE A 7 13.97 -13.20 3.14
CA ILE A 7 12.68 -13.86 2.93
C ILE A 7 12.43 -14.77 4.12
N LEU A 8 11.50 -14.36 4.98
CA LEU A 8 11.15 -15.10 6.18
C LEU A 8 9.80 -15.78 5.98
N HIS A 9 9.59 -16.88 6.70
CA HIS A 9 8.34 -17.65 6.69
C HIS A 9 7.78 -17.83 8.11
N PRO A 10 7.34 -16.75 8.79
CA PRO A 10 6.84 -16.84 10.14
C PRO A 10 5.45 -17.50 10.20
N ALA A 11 5.06 -17.86 11.40
CA ALA A 11 3.72 -18.33 11.73
C ALA A 11 3.21 -17.61 12.97
N PHE A 12 1.88 -17.44 13.08
CA PHE A 12 1.24 -16.95 14.29
C PHE A 12 -0.11 -17.63 14.51
N ALA A 13 -0.56 -17.69 15.76
CA ALA A 13 -1.88 -18.22 16.10
C ALA A 13 -2.98 -17.21 15.72
N SER A 14 -3.84 -17.58 14.77
CA SER A 14 -5.03 -16.79 14.42
C SER A 14 -6.19 -17.22 15.33
N ARG A 15 -6.75 -16.27 16.08
CA ARG A 15 -7.93 -16.55 16.91
C ARG A 15 -9.18 -16.64 16.04
N ALA A 16 -9.26 -15.81 15.00
CA ALA A 16 -10.35 -15.84 14.02
C ALA A 16 -10.54 -17.24 13.38
N LEU A 17 -9.44 -17.93 13.04
CA LEU A 17 -9.47 -19.25 12.42
C LEU A 17 -9.28 -20.42 13.40
N GLY A 18 -8.97 -20.13 14.67
CA GLY A 18 -8.69 -21.15 15.69
C GLY A 18 -7.49 -22.05 15.35
N LYS A 19 -6.54 -21.56 14.54
CA LYS A 19 -5.38 -22.34 14.07
C LYS A 19 -4.17 -21.44 13.82
N GLU A 20 -2.99 -22.05 13.80
CA GLU A 20 -1.78 -21.38 13.35
C GLU A 20 -1.84 -21.10 11.84
N LYS A 21 -1.43 -19.89 11.45
CA LYS A 21 -1.33 -19.48 10.04
C LYS A 21 0.06 -18.96 9.74
N ARG A 22 0.54 -19.31 8.55
CA ARG A 22 1.82 -18.84 8.01
C ARG A 22 1.63 -17.59 7.16
N TYR A 23 2.73 -16.87 6.98
CA TYR A 23 2.87 -15.86 5.95
C TYR A 23 4.33 -15.83 5.51
N ALA A 24 4.59 -15.33 4.31
CA ALA A 24 5.95 -14.96 3.92
C ALA A 24 6.12 -13.45 4.07
N ILE A 25 7.32 -13.00 4.41
CA ILE A 25 7.66 -11.59 4.44
C ILE A 25 9.00 -11.36 3.77
N VAL A 26 9.04 -10.40 2.85
CA VAL A 26 10.25 -9.99 2.14
C VAL A 26 10.69 -8.63 2.64
N LEU A 27 11.87 -8.58 3.26
CA LEU A 27 12.44 -7.38 3.84
C LEU A 27 13.33 -6.65 2.82
N PRO A 28 13.25 -5.30 2.74
CA PRO A 28 14.15 -4.52 1.91
C PRO A 28 15.59 -4.62 2.41
N ALA A 29 16.56 -4.42 1.51
CA ALA A 29 17.98 -4.60 1.80
C ALA A 29 18.49 -3.80 3.02
N ASP A 30 17.88 -2.65 3.30
CA ASP A 30 18.28 -1.77 4.40
C ASP A 30 17.44 -1.91 5.68
N TYR A 31 16.54 -2.91 5.77
CA TYR A 31 15.55 -3.02 6.86
C TYR A 31 16.14 -2.95 8.28
N GLY A 32 17.37 -3.42 8.49
CA GLY A 32 18.07 -3.38 9.78
C GLY A 32 19.12 -2.28 9.93
N LYS A 33 19.38 -1.46 8.92
CA LYS A 33 20.46 -0.45 8.96
C LYS A 33 20.09 0.79 9.78
N ASP A 34 18.83 1.18 9.75
CA ASP A 34 18.27 2.27 10.54
C ASP A 34 17.08 1.72 11.35
N THR A 35 17.24 1.64 12.66
CA THR A 35 16.25 1.11 13.59
C THR A 35 15.12 2.08 13.89
N THR A 36 15.27 3.37 13.55
CA THR A 36 14.24 4.41 13.74
C THR A 36 13.27 4.43 12.56
N ARG A 37 13.73 4.06 11.35
CA ARG A 37 12.93 4.05 10.14
C ARG A 37 11.70 3.16 10.25
N ARG A 38 10.55 3.72 9.85
CA ARG A 38 9.32 2.97 9.55
C ARG A 38 9.21 2.72 8.04
N TRP A 39 8.84 1.51 7.66
CA TRP A 39 8.87 1.01 6.30
C TRP A 39 7.49 1.04 5.64
N PRO A 40 7.38 1.51 4.38
CA PRO A 40 6.19 1.24 3.59
C PRO A 40 5.95 -0.27 3.47
N VAL A 41 4.71 -0.67 3.31
CA VAL A 41 4.33 -2.09 3.27
C VAL A 41 3.28 -2.39 2.20
N LEU A 42 3.51 -3.48 1.48
CA LEU A 42 2.55 -4.11 0.57
C LEU A 42 2.08 -5.44 1.17
N PHE A 43 0.77 -5.62 1.31
CA PHE A 43 0.20 -6.95 1.54
C PHE A 43 -0.29 -7.52 0.21
N LEU A 44 0.23 -8.69 -0.17
CA LEU A 44 0.06 -9.29 -1.50
C LEU A 44 -0.59 -10.68 -1.38
N PHE A 45 -1.89 -10.75 -1.70
CA PHE A 45 -2.74 -11.91 -1.46
C PHE A 45 -2.67 -12.92 -2.62
N HIS A 46 -2.63 -14.22 -2.30
CA HIS A 46 -2.55 -15.25 -3.32
C HIS A 46 -3.90 -15.66 -3.92
N GLY A 47 -3.84 -16.29 -5.08
CA GLY A 47 -4.98 -16.88 -5.76
C GLY A 47 -5.38 -18.23 -5.16
N ARG A 48 -6.56 -18.74 -5.55
CA ARG A 48 -7.03 -20.06 -5.15
C ARG A 48 -6.06 -21.16 -5.60
N GLY A 49 -5.82 -22.17 -4.78
CA GLY A 49 -4.87 -23.26 -5.02
C GLY A 49 -3.40 -22.85 -4.93
N ARG A 50 -3.12 -21.68 -4.35
CA ARG A 50 -1.77 -21.15 -4.09
C ARG A 50 -1.60 -20.90 -2.59
N HIS A 51 -0.43 -20.41 -2.21
CA HIS A 51 -0.07 -20.17 -0.81
C HIS A 51 0.94 -19.00 -0.69
N GLU A 52 1.32 -18.67 0.53
CA GLU A 52 2.23 -17.58 0.90
C GLU A 52 3.59 -17.60 0.19
N ARG A 53 4.11 -18.79 -0.13
CA ARG A 53 5.43 -18.96 -0.77
C ARG A 53 5.40 -18.93 -2.29
N SER A 54 4.23 -18.98 -2.93
CA SER A 54 4.11 -19.17 -4.38
C SER A 54 4.85 -18.11 -5.21
N LEU A 55 4.98 -16.87 -4.73
CA LEU A 55 5.77 -15.83 -5.41
C LEU A 55 7.24 -15.81 -5.00
N THR A 56 7.60 -16.30 -3.81
CA THR A 56 8.99 -16.33 -3.34
C THR A 56 9.77 -17.55 -3.86
N GLU A 57 9.04 -18.58 -4.31
CA GLU A 57 9.56 -19.80 -4.95
C GLU A 57 9.66 -19.66 -6.49
N ASP A 58 9.06 -18.61 -7.07
CA ASP A 58 9.20 -18.28 -8.48
C ASP A 58 10.37 -17.31 -8.70
N ASP A 59 11.31 -17.62 -9.59
CA ASP A 59 12.53 -16.83 -9.78
C ASP A 59 12.28 -15.37 -10.19
N ILE A 60 11.34 -15.15 -11.10
CA ILE A 60 11.01 -13.82 -11.62
C ILE A 60 10.42 -12.98 -10.49
N CYS A 61 9.42 -13.52 -9.79
CA CYS A 61 8.75 -12.84 -8.68
C CYS A 61 9.69 -12.65 -7.50
N ARG A 62 10.47 -13.67 -7.11
CA ARG A 62 11.46 -13.63 -6.03
C ARG A 62 12.46 -12.49 -6.25
N LYS A 63 13.04 -12.39 -7.45
CA LYS A 63 13.97 -11.31 -7.79
C LYS A 63 13.30 -9.94 -7.71
N ALA A 64 12.07 -9.81 -8.19
CA ALA A 64 11.33 -8.55 -8.14
C ALA A 64 10.99 -8.15 -6.70
N LEU A 65 10.57 -9.09 -5.86
CA LEU A 65 10.27 -8.89 -4.44
C LEU A 65 11.52 -8.46 -3.66
N LEU A 66 12.66 -9.11 -3.87
CA LEU A 66 13.93 -8.78 -3.21
C LEU A 66 14.48 -7.40 -3.58
N ASN A 67 14.10 -6.88 -4.75
CA ASN A 67 14.47 -5.55 -5.24
C ASN A 67 13.48 -4.45 -4.82
N ALA A 68 12.34 -4.80 -4.23
CA ALA A 68 11.36 -3.81 -3.78
C ALA A 68 11.94 -3.00 -2.59
N PRO A 69 11.87 -1.65 -2.60
CA PRO A 69 12.42 -0.81 -1.54
C PRO A 69 11.47 -0.66 -0.34
N PHE A 70 10.59 -1.65 -0.11
CA PHE A 70 9.55 -1.66 0.90
C PHE A 70 9.31 -3.10 1.38
N VAL A 71 8.63 -3.26 2.51
CA VAL A 71 8.28 -4.58 3.04
C VAL A 71 7.14 -5.18 2.21
N THR A 72 7.24 -6.46 1.84
CA THR A 72 6.12 -7.19 1.24
C THR A 72 5.71 -8.35 2.15
N VAL A 73 4.43 -8.40 2.53
CA VAL A 73 3.82 -9.47 3.32
C VAL A 73 2.90 -10.29 2.42
N LEU A 74 3.07 -11.61 2.41
CA LEU A 74 2.27 -12.55 1.63
C LEU A 74 1.52 -13.47 2.59
N PRO A 75 0.23 -13.22 2.89
CA PRO A 75 -0.57 -14.10 3.75
C PRO A 75 -0.82 -15.47 3.11
N ASP A 76 -0.88 -16.52 3.92
CA ASP A 76 -1.53 -17.78 3.55
C ASP A 76 -3.05 -17.66 3.83
N GLY A 77 -3.83 -17.43 2.78
CA GLY A 77 -5.29 -17.30 2.84
C GLY A 77 -6.06 -18.62 2.68
N ASP A 78 -5.38 -19.77 2.59
CA ASP A 78 -5.98 -21.03 2.12
C ASP A 78 -6.82 -20.79 0.84
N ASP A 79 -7.86 -21.57 0.60
CA ASP A 79 -8.89 -21.25 -0.40
C ASP A 79 -10.06 -20.44 0.21
N GLY A 80 -9.75 -19.60 1.19
CA GLY A 80 -10.71 -18.92 2.07
C GLY A 80 -11.43 -17.71 1.46
N TRP A 81 -11.02 -17.26 0.27
CA TRP A 81 -11.54 -16.06 -0.41
C TRP A 81 -11.37 -14.73 0.34
N TYR A 82 -10.63 -14.73 1.46
CA TYR A 82 -10.43 -13.54 2.28
C TYR A 82 -11.76 -12.90 2.73
N ILE A 83 -12.78 -13.73 2.95
CA ILE A 83 -14.06 -13.35 3.54
C ILE A 83 -14.27 -14.09 4.86
N ASP A 84 -15.05 -13.48 5.74
CA ASP A 84 -15.73 -14.24 6.78
C ASP A 84 -16.96 -14.87 6.14
N SER A 85 -16.93 -16.20 6.02
CA SER A 85 -17.94 -16.95 5.30
C SER A 85 -19.28 -16.91 6.06
N PRO A 86 -20.36 -16.41 5.45
CA PRO A 86 -21.69 -16.44 6.07
C PRO A 86 -22.24 -17.85 6.28
N LEU A 87 -21.70 -18.85 5.59
CA LEU A 87 -22.18 -20.25 5.63
C LEU A 87 -21.22 -21.18 6.39
N ARG A 88 -20.00 -20.72 6.68
CA ARG A 88 -18.98 -21.50 7.40
C ARG A 88 -18.41 -20.68 8.55
N PRO A 89 -18.97 -20.79 9.77
CA PRO A 89 -18.58 -19.96 10.91
C PRO A 89 -17.10 -20.01 11.29
N GLY A 90 -16.39 -21.10 10.98
CA GLY A 90 -14.94 -21.24 11.20
C GLY A 90 -14.06 -20.61 10.11
N ASP A 91 -14.63 -20.28 8.94
CA ASP A 91 -13.91 -19.69 7.82
C ASP A 91 -13.94 -18.16 7.92
N ARG A 92 -13.18 -17.62 8.87
CA ARG A 92 -13.09 -16.18 9.15
C ARG A 92 -11.85 -15.52 8.55
N TYR A 93 -11.73 -15.57 7.22
CA TYR A 93 -10.52 -15.13 6.53
C TYR A 93 -10.39 -13.60 6.40
N ALA A 94 -11.48 -12.83 6.49
CA ALA A 94 -11.37 -11.37 6.56
C ALA A 94 -10.82 -10.97 7.94
N SER A 95 -11.38 -11.54 9.01
CA SER A 95 -10.89 -11.34 10.38
C SER A 95 -9.43 -11.80 10.54
N TYR A 96 -9.04 -12.92 9.94
CA TYR A 96 -7.63 -13.37 9.92
C TYR A 96 -6.69 -12.33 9.30
N ILE A 97 -7.10 -11.67 8.20
CA ILE A 97 -6.26 -10.63 7.57
C ILE A 97 -6.09 -9.43 8.50
N GLU A 98 -7.14 -9.02 9.22
CA GLU A 98 -7.02 -7.98 10.26
C GLU A 98 -6.02 -8.38 11.36
N GLU A 99 -6.11 -9.62 11.85
CA GLU A 99 -5.17 -10.16 12.84
C GLU A 99 -3.73 -10.19 12.32
N LEU A 100 -3.52 -10.62 11.07
CA LEU A 100 -2.19 -10.64 10.46
C LEU A 100 -1.63 -9.23 10.30
N ILE A 101 -2.44 -8.27 9.84
CA ILE A 101 -1.99 -6.89 9.68
C ILE A 101 -1.56 -6.31 11.04
N ALA A 102 -2.38 -6.51 12.08
CA ALA A 102 -2.06 -6.07 13.44
C ALA A 102 -0.80 -6.75 13.98
N HIS A 103 -0.65 -8.06 13.76
CA HIS A 103 0.55 -8.82 14.11
C HIS A 103 1.79 -8.24 13.41
N CYS A 104 1.73 -8.03 12.10
CA CYS A 104 2.83 -7.46 11.35
C CYS A 104 3.18 -6.03 11.78
N ASP A 105 2.19 -5.19 12.09
CA ASP A 105 2.41 -3.82 12.60
C ASP A 105 3.11 -3.81 13.97
N GLN A 106 2.93 -4.85 14.79
CA GLN A 106 3.60 -5.01 16.09
C GLN A 106 4.99 -5.65 15.97
N THR A 107 5.15 -6.62 15.07
CA THR A 107 6.40 -7.39 14.90
C THR A 107 7.42 -6.65 14.03
N TYR A 108 6.96 -5.85 13.07
CA TYR A 108 7.80 -5.17 12.09
C TYR A 108 7.66 -3.66 12.19
N ARG A 109 8.70 -2.93 11.81
CA ARG A 109 8.71 -1.45 11.79
C ARG A 109 7.93 -0.92 10.60
N LEU A 110 6.65 -1.26 10.47
CA LEU A 110 5.81 -0.83 9.35
C LEU A 110 5.31 0.60 9.58
N SER A 111 5.12 1.35 8.49
CA SER A 111 4.57 2.70 8.56
C SER A 111 3.06 2.64 8.75
N PRO A 112 2.50 3.33 9.78
CA PRO A 112 1.05 3.41 9.96
C PRO A 112 0.39 4.39 8.98
N ARG A 113 1.18 5.10 8.16
CA ARG A 113 0.66 6.11 7.24
C ARG A 113 -0.11 5.43 6.11
N ARG A 114 -1.39 5.75 5.96
CA ARG A 114 -2.26 5.29 4.85
C ARG A 114 -1.55 5.32 3.49
N GLY A 115 -0.92 6.45 3.14
CA GLY A 115 -0.21 6.63 1.87
C GLY A 115 0.99 5.69 1.64
N LEU A 116 1.45 4.99 2.68
CA LEU A 116 2.54 4.03 2.66
C LEU A 116 2.12 2.58 2.87
N ARG A 117 0.82 2.32 2.83
CA ARG A 117 0.25 0.97 2.93
C ARG A 117 -0.44 0.64 1.61
N ALA A 118 -0.11 -0.53 1.06
CA ALA A 118 -0.64 -1.00 -0.22
C ALA A 118 -1.26 -2.39 -0.10
N LEU A 119 -2.28 -2.62 -0.94
CA LEU A 119 -2.92 -3.91 -1.13
C LEU A 119 -2.74 -4.37 -2.58
N SER A 120 -2.44 -5.64 -2.75
CA SER A 120 -2.43 -6.31 -4.05
C SER A 120 -2.80 -7.78 -3.87
N GLY A 121 -3.07 -8.45 -4.98
CA GLY A 121 -3.31 -9.88 -5.01
C GLY A 121 -3.77 -10.31 -6.38
N TRP A 122 -3.80 -11.63 -6.61
CA TRP A 122 -4.27 -12.17 -7.90
C TRP A 122 -5.46 -13.11 -7.78
N SER A 123 -6.34 -13.15 -8.79
CA SER A 123 -7.50 -14.05 -8.81
C SER A 123 -8.36 -13.87 -7.55
N MET A 124 -8.49 -14.94 -6.74
CA MET A 124 -9.09 -14.90 -5.39
C MET A 124 -8.49 -13.81 -4.49
N GLY A 125 -7.16 -13.63 -4.50
CA GLY A 125 -6.48 -12.57 -3.74
C GLY A 125 -6.71 -11.19 -4.34
N GLY A 126 -6.94 -11.09 -5.65
CA GLY A 126 -7.33 -9.83 -6.30
C GLY A 126 -8.73 -9.37 -5.89
N TYR A 127 -9.67 -10.32 -5.79
CA TYR A 127 -10.97 -10.12 -5.17
C TYR A 127 -10.82 -9.70 -3.70
N GLY A 128 -10.10 -10.51 -2.91
CA GLY A 128 -9.96 -10.32 -1.47
C GLY A 128 -9.34 -8.98 -1.09
N CYS A 129 -8.25 -8.59 -1.76
CA CYS A 129 -7.56 -7.33 -1.47
C CYS A 129 -8.40 -6.10 -1.87
N THR A 130 -9.20 -6.22 -2.93
CA THR A 130 -10.09 -5.14 -3.38
C THR A 130 -11.29 -5.00 -2.43
N LEU A 131 -11.93 -6.11 -2.04
CA LEU A 131 -13.01 -6.07 -1.05
C LEU A 131 -12.52 -5.54 0.30
N TYR A 132 -11.35 -5.99 0.75
CA TYR A 132 -10.72 -5.48 1.97
C TYR A 132 -10.48 -3.97 1.89
N ALA A 133 -9.93 -3.48 0.77
CA ALA A 133 -9.74 -2.04 0.56
C ALA A 133 -11.06 -1.25 0.63
N THR A 134 -12.18 -1.80 0.14
CA THR A 134 -13.48 -1.12 0.22
C THR A 134 -14.06 -1.07 1.64
N ARG A 135 -13.70 -2.03 2.51
CA ARG A 135 -14.13 -2.07 3.92
C ARG A 135 -13.21 -1.28 4.84
N HIS A 136 -11.96 -1.07 4.42
CA HIS A 136 -10.91 -0.35 5.15
C HIS A 136 -10.36 0.85 4.34
N PRO A 137 -11.21 1.80 3.91
CA PRO A 137 -10.82 2.84 2.95
C PRO A 137 -9.78 3.84 3.49
N ASN A 138 -9.63 3.90 4.82
CA ASN A 138 -8.73 4.81 5.51
C ASN A 138 -7.36 4.20 5.84
N ASP A 139 -7.19 2.89 5.63
CA ASP A 139 -5.98 2.19 6.08
C ASP A 139 -4.93 2.07 4.97
N PHE A 140 -5.35 2.12 3.70
CA PHE A 140 -4.48 1.92 2.54
C PHE A 140 -4.60 3.05 1.52
N GLY A 141 -3.46 3.43 0.93
CA GLY A 141 -3.36 4.51 -0.06
C GLY A 141 -3.10 4.02 -1.47
N VAL A 142 -2.82 2.73 -1.66
CA VAL A 142 -2.47 2.13 -2.95
C VAL A 142 -3.15 0.77 -3.09
N LEU A 143 -3.78 0.52 -4.24
CA LEU A 143 -4.45 -0.73 -4.55
C LEU A 143 -4.04 -1.20 -5.95
N ALA A 144 -3.59 -2.46 -6.06
CA ALA A 144 -3.08 -2.99 -7.32
C ALA A 144 -3.48 -4.46 -7.60
N PRO A 145 -4.77 -4.77 -7.83
CA PRO A 145 -5.22 -6.14 -8.10
C PRO A 145 -4.76 -6.63 -9.48
N MET A 146 -4.53 -7.93 -9.59
CA MET A 146 -4.11 -8.62 -10.81
C MET A 146 -5.10 -9.73 -11.16
N ILE A 147 -5.58 -9.80 -12.40
CA ILE A 147 -6.53 -10.82 -12.89
C ILE A 147 -7.62 -11.15 -11.84
N GLY A 148 -8.13 -10.12 -11.17
CA GLY A 148 -8.98 -10.27 -10.00
C GLY A 148 -10.43 -10.51 -10.40
N LEU A 149 -11.17 -11.24 -9.57
CA LEU A 149 -12.62 -11.32 -9.71
C LEU A 149 -13.25 -10.06 -9.10
N LEU A 150 -13.18 -8.94 -9.81
CA LEU A 150 -13.49 -7.59 -9.26
C LEU A 150 -14.96 -7.15 -9.41
N ASP A 151 -15.75 -7.95 -10.11
CA ASP A 151 -17.21 -7.82 -10.27
C ASP A 151 -17.82 -9.21 -9.99
N PHE A 152 -17.67 -9.61 -8.73
CA PHE A 152 -17.95 -10.95 -8.23
C PHE A 152 -18.16 -10.87 -6.70
N PRO A 153 -19.06 -11.66 -6.09
CA PRO A 153 -19.99 -12.59 -6.73
C PRO A 153 -21.15 -11.84 -7.43
N ARG A 154 -21.76 -12.47 -8.44
CA ARG A 154 -22.94 -11.96 -9.14
C ARG A 154 -23.69 -13.05 -9.88
N THR A 155 -24.98 -12.82 -10.13
CA THR A 155 -25.80 -13.65 -11.04
C THR A 155 -25.43 -13.37 -12.49
N GLY A 156 -25.53 -14.38 -13.36
CA GLY A 156 -25.39 -14.18 -14.82
C GLY A 156 -23.98 -13.74 -15.23
N LEU A 157 -22.97 -14.55 -14.93
CA LEU A 157 -21.69 -14.42 -15.62
C LEU A 157 -21.91 -14.65 -17.12
N PRO A 158 -21.35 -13.81 -18.01
CA PRO A 158 -21.47 -13.97 -19.45
C PRO A 158 -21.20 -15.41 -19.87
N ASP A 159 -21.99 -15.93 -20.81
CA ASP A 159 -21.77 -17.25 -21.41
C ASP A 159 -20.28 -17.40 -21.78
N LYS A 160 -19.67 -18.52 -21.36
CA LYS A 160 -18.23 -18.85 -21.48
C LYS A 160 -17.28 -18.26 -20.43
N GLN A 161 -17.73 -17.48 -19.45
CA GLN A 161 -16.94 -17.22 -18.23
C GLN A 161 -17.10 -18.40 -17.27
N GLY A 162 -16.28 -19.44 -17.46
CA GLY A 162 -16.36 -20.74 -16.76
C GLY A 162 -15.98 -20.72 -15.28
N TYR A 163 -16.52 -19.79 -14.49
CA TYR A 163 -16.24 -19.68 -13.07
C TYR A 163 -17.52 -19.61 -12.23
N THR A 164 -17.85 -20.68 -11.53
CA THR A 164 -19.04 -20.71 -10.66
C THR A 164 -18.73 -20.08 -9.30
N VAL A 165 -19.67 -19.30 -8.76
CA VAL A 165 -19.59 -18.79 -7.38
C VAL A 165 -19.58 -20.00 -6.42
N PRO A 166 -18.58 -20.14 -5.53
CA PRO A 166 -18.56 -21.20 -4.52
C PRO A 166 -19.66 -20.96 -3.46
N ARG A 167 -20.86 -21.50 -3.68
CA ARG A 167 -22.05 -21.25 -2.85
C ARG A 167 -21.87 -21.74 -1.41
N GLU A 168 -21.03 -22.74 -1.19
CA GLU A 168 -20.66 -23.21 0.15
C GLU A 168 -19.88 -22.15 0.97
N ARG A 169 -19.36 -21.11 0.32
CA ARG A 169 -18.74 -19.93 0.97
C ARG A 169 -19.63 -18.71 0.90
N PHE A 170 -20.12 -18.41 -0.29
CA PHE A 170 -20.80 -17.15 -0.58
C PHE A 170 -22.31 -17.18 -0.35
N GLY A 171 -22.87 -18.37 -0.11
CA GLY A 171 -24.32 -18.57 -0.15
C GLY A 171 -24.88 -18.43 -1.55
N ASP A 172 -26.20 -18.33 -1.62
CA ASP A 172 -26.99 -18.13 -2.82
C ASP A 172 -27.90 -16.88 -2.74
N ASP A 173 -27.78 -16.10 -1.67
CA ASP A 173 -28.51 -14.85 -1.48
C ASP A 173 -27.93 -13.71 -2.36
N PRO A 174 -28.70 -13.17 -3.32
CA PRO A 174 -28.28 -12.05 -4.15
C PRO A 174 -27.93 -10.78 -3.37
N ASP A 175 -28.58 -10.50 -2.23
CA ASP A 175 -28.31 -9.32 -1.43
C ASP A 175 -26.95 -9.43 -0.73
N LEU A 176 -26.67 -10.61 -0.16
CA LEU A 176 -25.35 -10.95 0.35
C LEU A 176 -24.28 -10.84 -0.75
N TRP A 177 -24.56 -11.32 -1.96
CA TRP A 177 -23.61 -11.19 -3.07
C TRP A 177 -23.35 -9.74 -3.45
N ARG A 178 -24.37 -8.87 -3.44
CA ARG A 178 -24.16 -7.43 -3.68
C ARG A 178 -23.26 -6.81 -2.62
N ALA A 179 -23.41 -7.21 -1.35
CA ALA A 179 -22.58 -6.73 -0.25
C ALA A 179 -21.13 -7.24 -0.30
N LEU A 180 -20.91 -8.44 -0.87
CA LEU A 180 -19.59 -9.05 -1.05
C LEU A 180 -18.91 -8.66 -2.35
N ASN A 181 -19.62 -8.04 -3.30
CA ASN A 181 -19.04 -7.64 -4.58
C ASN A 181 -18.35 -6.27 -4.47
N PRO A 182 -17.01 -6.19 -4.62
CA PRO A 182 -16.26 -4.94 -4.45
C PRO A 182 -16.64 -3.86 -5.46
N LEU A 183 -17.19 -4.21 -6.63
CA LEU A 183 -17.68 -3.24 -7.61
C LEU A 183 -18.78 -2.33 -7.04
N ASN A 184 -19.65 -2.88 -6.20
CA ASN A 184 -20.75 -2.11 -5.59
C ASN A 184 -20.25 -1.11 -4.55
N GLN A 185 -19.06 -1.36 -3.98
CA GLN A 185 -18.44 -0.52 -2.95
C GLN A 185 -17.30 0.35 -3.50
N ALA A 186 -17.15 0.47 -4.82
CA ALA A 186 -16.03 1.15 -5.46
C ALA A 186 -15.86 2.63 -5.04
N ALA A 187 -16.92 3.30 -4.55
CA ALA A 187 -16.83 4.66 -4.04
C ALA A 187 -15.90 4.78 -2.82
N ALA A 188 -15.78 3.72 -2.02
CA ALA A 188 -14.88 3.67 -0.87
C ALA A 188 -13.39 3.72 -1.27
N LEU A 189 -13.06 3.42 -2.53
CA LEU A 189 -11.68 3.45 -3.04
C LEU A 189 -11.17 4.87 -3.34
N ARG A 190 -11.96 5.91 -3.05
CA ARG A 190 -11.58 7.31 -3.30
C ARG A 190 -10.29 7.67 -2.56
N GLY A 191 -9.41 8.39 -3.26
CA GLY A 191 -8.12 8.83 -2.70
C GLY A 191 -7.07 7.72 -2.62
N MET A 192 -7.32 6.52 -3.17
CA MET A 192 -6.29 5.52 -3.42
C MET A 192 -5.66 5.70 -4.80
N LYS A 193 -4.38 5.37 -4.94
CA LYS A 193 -3.74 5.17 -6.25
C LYS A 193 -4.02 3.76 -6.74
N ILE A 194 -4.71 3.62 -7.87
CA ILE A 194 -5.23 2.32 -8.33
C ILE A 194 -4.58 1.89 -9.65
N LEU A 195 -4.05 0.67 -9.69
CA LEU A 195 -3.60 -0.01 -10.91
C LEU A 195 -4.26 -1.39 -11.01
N VAL A 196 -5.20 -1.55 -11.93
CA VAL A 196 -5.79 -2.85 -12.25
C VAL A 196 -5.00 -3.50 -13.37
N GLN A 197 -4.53 -4.72 -13.18
CA GLN A 197 -3.92 -5.53 -14.25
C GLN A 197 -4.80 -6.71 -14.61
N THR A 198 -4.98 -7.01 -15.90
CA THR A 198 -5.75 -8.18 -16.36
C THR A 198 -5.15 -8.81 -17.62
N GLY A 199 -5.60 -10.00 -17.99
CA GLY A 199 -5.16 -10.71 -19.20
C GLY A 199 -6.05 -10.40 -20.42
N THR A 200 -5.48 -10.39 -21.63
CA THR A 200 -6.22 -10.14 -22.88
C THR A 200 -7.25 -11.23 -23.17
N THR A 201 -7.01 -12.46 -22.77
CA THR A 201 -7.91 -13.62 -22.97
C THR A 201 -8.43 -14.20 -21.64
N ALA A 202 -8.27 -13.47 -20.53
CA ALA A 202 -8.69 -13.93 -19.21
C ALA A 202 -10.23 -13.93 -19.09
N PHE A 203 -10.81 -14.96 -18.48
CA PHE A 203 -12.28 -15.03 -18.32
C PHE A 203 -12.81 -13.89 -17.42
N ASP A 204 -12.02 -13.47 -16.43
CA ASP A 204 -12.31 -12.37 -15.51
C ASP A 204 -12.02 -10.98 -16.10
N ARG A 205 -11.53 -10.89 -17.35
CA ARG A 205 -11.15 -9.60 -17.97
C ARG A 205 -12.26 -8.57 -17.86
N THR A 206 -13.48 -8.96 -18.19
CA THR A 206 -14.64 -8.05 -18.13
C THR A 206 -14.96 -7.61 -16.71
N MET A 207 -14.67 -8.41 -15.68
CA MET A 207 -14.87 -8.01 -14.28
C MET A 207 -13.93 -6.87 -13.89
N ASN A 208 -12.66 -6.95 -14.33
CA ASN A 208 -11.68 -5.89 -14.14
C ASN A 208 -12.05 -4.62 -14.91
N GLU A 209 -12.50 -4.77 -16.16
CA GLU A 209 -13.00 -3.67 -16.99
C GLU A 209 -14.24 -3.00 -16.38
N ASN A 210 -15.15 -3.77 -15.78
CA ASN A 210 -16.35 -3.27 -15.11
C ASN A 210 -15.99 -2.41 -13.89
N LEU A 211 -15.05 -2.87 -13.04
CA LEU A 211 -14.57 -2.06 -11.92
C LEU A 211 -13.96 -0.75 -12.43
N CYS A 212 -13.07 -0.79 -13.43
CA CYS A 212 -12.47 0.42 -14.00
C CYS A 212 -13.53 1.37 -14.58
N ARG A 213 -14.53 0.85 -15.29
CA ARG A 213 -15.66 1.66 -15.77
C ARG A 213 -16.39 2.34 -14.60
N ARG A 214 -16.66 1.60 -13.52
CA ARG A 214 -17.30 2.15 -12.32
C ARG A 214 -16.44 3.23 -11.65
N LEU A 215 -15.14 3.03 -11.53
CA LEU A 215 -14.20 4.03 -11.00
C LEU A 215 -14.19 5.30 -11.87
N GLY A 216 -14.24 5.16 -13.19
CA GLY A 216 -14.35 6.27 -14.13
C GLY A 216 -15.61 7.09 -13.92
N LEU A 217 -16.77 6.42 -13.79
CA LEU A 217 -18.05 7.08 -13.50
C LEU A 217 -18.06 7.81 -12.14
N LEU A 218 -17.26 7.34 -11.18
CA LEU A 218 -17.12 7.96 -9.85
C LEU A 218 -16.05 9.06 -9.79
N GLY A 219 -15.35 9.32 -10.89
CA GLY A 219 -14.25 10.28 -10.97
C GLY A 219 -13.02 9.86 -10.15
N ILE A 220 -12.81 8.56 -9.92
CA ILE A 220 -11.66 8.04 -9.15
C ILE A 220 -10.51 7.73 -10.13
N PRO A 221 -9.34 8.41 -10.01
CA PRO A 221 -8.19 8.15 -10.87
C PRO A 221 -7.70 6.71 -10.75
N HIS A 222 -7.56 6.04 -11.89
CA HIS A 222 -7.10 4.64 -11.96
C HIS A 222 -6.41 4.36 -13.30
N ARG A 223 -5.67 3.25 -13.36
CA ARG A 223 -5.13 2.70 -14.60
C ARG A 223 -5.58 1.25 -14.79
N LEU A 224 -5.87 0.88 -16.02
CA LEU A 224 -6.09 -0.50 -16.44
C LEU A 224 -4.97 -0.88 -17.41
N GLU A 225 -4.19 -1.91 -17.07
CA GLU A 225 -3.14 -2.46 -17.94
C GLU A 225 -3.49 -3.91 -18.32
N LYS A 226 -3.50 -4.20 -19.61
CA LYS A 226 -3.77 -5.55 -20.13
C LYS A 226 -2.46 -6.22 -20.53
N ARG A 227 -2.33 -7.51 -20.21
CA ARG A 227 -1.19 -8.35 -20.60
C ARG A 227 -1.64 -9.47 -21.52
N GLN A 228 -0.78 -9.87 -22.44
CA GLN A 228 -1.08 -11.04 -23.27
C GLN A 228 -1.24 -12.28 -22.40
N GLY A 229 -2.33 -13.01 -22.60
CA GLY A 229 -2.62 -14.26 -21.89
C GLY A 229 -3.96 -14.28 -21.15
N GLY A 230 -4.25 -15.44 -20.57
CA GLY A 230 -5.50 -15.75 -19.88
C GLY A 230 -5.42 -15.58 -18.36
N HIS A 231 -6.30 -16.29 -17.65
CA HIS A 231 -6.27 -16.36 -16.19
C HIS A 231 -5.24 -17.41 -15.73
N THR A 232 -3.95 -17.09 -15.85
CA THR A 232 -2.84 -18.03 -15.61
C THR A 232 -1.77 -17.44 -14.69
N PHE A 233 -0.98 -18.31 -14.05
CA PHE A 233 0.15 -17.88 -13.24
C PHE A 233 1.23 -17.14 -14.06
N ALA A 234 1.40 -17.49 -15.34
CA ALA A 234 2.30 -16.75 -16.25
C ALA A 234 1.95 -15.26 -16.37
N VAL A 235 0.66 -14.94 -16.42
CA VAL A 235 0.21 -13.52 -16.41
C VAL A 235 0.53 -12.87 -15.07
N VAL A 236 0.41 -13.60 -13.95
CA VAL A 236 0.80 -13.12 -12.61
C VAL A 236 2.30 -12.84 -12.53
N GLN A 237 3.14 -13.79 -12.97
CA GLN A 237 4.61 -13.65 -13.02
C GLN A 237 5.02 -12.39 -13.82
N ALA A 238 4.37 -12.14 -14.94
CA ALA A 238 4.60 -10.95 -15.74
C ALA A 238 4.06 -9.64 -15.10
N ALA A 239 3.01 -9.73 -14.27
CA ALA A 239 2.37 -8.58 -13.63
C ALA A 239 3.06 -8.12 -12.35
N VAL A 240 3.66 -9.04 -11.57
CA VAL A 240 4.28 -8.75 -10.26
C VAL A 240 5.35 -7.66 -10.33
N PRO A 241 6.36 -7.70 -11.23
CA PRO A 241 7.37 -6.64 -11.30
C PRO A 241 6.75 -5.25 -11.56
N ARG A 242 5.70 -5.20 -12.39
CA ARG A 242 4.99 -3.96 -12.69
C ARG A 242 4.18 -3.45 -11.50
N VAL A 243 3.51 -4.35 -10.75
CA VAL A 243 2.81 -3.99 -9.50
C VAL A 243 3.80 -3.40 -8.51
N LEU A 244 4.92 -4.08 -8.26
CA LEU A 244 5.92 -3.63 -7.28
C LEU A 244 6.50 -2.26 -7.66
N GLN A 245 6.77 -2.04 -8.95
CA GLN A 245 7.21 -0.74 -9.46
C GLN A 245 6.14 0.35 -9.24
N PHE A 246 4.87 0.07 -9.54
CA PHE A 246 3.77 1.00 -9.34
C PHE A 246 3.58 1.35 -7.85
N VAL A 247 3.62 0.35 -6.97
CA VAL A 247 3.52 0.54 -5.52
C VAL A 247 4.67 1.38 -5.00
N GLY A 248 5.92 1.04 -5.36
CA GLY A 248 7.10 1.81 -4.95
C GLY A 248 7.08 3.27 -5.42
N LYS A 249 6.65 3.52 -6.68
CA LYS A 249 6.45 4.88 -7.19
C LYS A 249 5.36 5.62 -6.42
N SER A 250 4.24 4.95 -6.16
CA SER A 250 3.10 5.53 -5.43
C SER A 250 3.48 5.92 -4.01
N PHE A 251 4.24 5.09 -3.31
CA PHE A 251 4.80 5.40 -1.99
C PHE A 251 5.71 6.63 -2.03
N LYS A 252 6.71 6.66 -2.93
CA LYS A 252 7.59 7.83 -3.07
C LYS A 252 6.81 9.13 -3.31
N GLU A 253 5.84 9.11 -4.20
CA GLU A 253 4.99 10.26 -4.48
C GLU A 253 4.13 10.67 -3.27
N ASN A 254 3.60 9.70 -2.52
CA ASN A 254 2.81 10.00 -1.32
C ASN A 254 3.69 10.60 -0.21
N GLU A 255 4.95 10.14 -0.08
CA GLU A 255 5.92 10.76 0.84
C GLU A 255 6.30 12.19 0.42
N MET A 256 6.54 12.41 -0.87
CA MET A 256 6.85 13.74 -1.40
C MET A 256 5.69 14.72 -1.25
N THR A 257 4.45 14.26 -1.52
CA THR A 257 3.25 15.09 -1.36
C THR A 257 3.12 15.58 0.08
N GLN A 258 3.53 14.76 1.05
CA GLN A 258 3.48 15.10 2.46
C GLN A 258 4.60 16.08 2.89
N ARG A 259 5.81 15.96 2.33
CA ARG A 259 6.97 16.82 2.69
C ARG A 259 6.77 18.31 2.39
N GLY A 260 5.77 18.70 1.60
CA GLY A 260 5.38 20.09 1.36
C GLY A 260 3.89 20.38 1.57
N GLN A 261 3.12 19.41 2.09
CA GLN A 261 1.69 19.58 2.31
C GLN A 261 1.41 20.58 3.42
N TRP A 262 2.20 20.56 4.50
CA TRP A 262 2.14 21.58 5.56
C TRP A 262 2.26 23.01 5.02
N MET A 263 3.10 23.22 3.99
CA MET A 263 3.25 24.53 3.34
C MET A 263 2.02 24.88 2.49
N ARG A 264 1.49 23.91 1.75
CA ARG A 264 0.27 24.08 0.92
C ARG A 264 -0.98 24.31 1.78
N ASP A 265 -1.19 23.47 2.78
CA ASP A 265 -2.36 23.46 3.66
C ASP A 265 -2.33 24.65 4.61
N GLY A 266 -1.12 25.05 5.02
CA GLY A 266 -0.89 26.22 5.85
C GLY A 266 -1.30 27.55 5.21
N LYS A 267 -1.36 27.62 3.87
CA LYS A 267 -1.69 28.78 3.02
C LYS A 267 -0.77 29.99 3.17
N TYR A 268 -0.48 30.40 4.40
CA TYR A 268 0.44 31.47 4.77
C TYR A 268 1.37 30.99 5.89
N GLY A 269 2.59 31.50 5.84
CA GLY A 269 3.61 31.25 6.84
C GLY A 269 4.62 32.39 6.84
N VAL A 270 5.51 32.37 7.82
CA VAL A 270 6.54 33.40 7.99
C VAL A 270 7.86 32.88 7.41
N PHE A 271 8.48 33.67 6.54
CA PHE A 271 9.81 33.38 6.03
C PHE A 271 10.74 34.52 6.45
N ILE A 272 11.78 34.20 7.23
CA ILE A 272 12.79 35.17 7.68
C ILE A 272 14.16 34.77 7.16
N HIS A 273 14.82 35.77 6.58
CA HIS A 273 16.21 35.71 6.19
C HIS A 273 17.04 36.54 7.17
N PHE A 274 17.93 35.89 7.91
CA PHE A 274 18.93 36.58 8.72
C PHE A 274 20.21 36.73 7.89
N LEU A 275 20.36 37.92 7.32
CA LEU A 275 21.47 38.34 6.46
C LEU A 275 22.52 39.04 7.34
N GLY A 276 23.44 38.30 7.94
CA GLY A 276 24.51 38.95 8.69
C GLY A 276 25.87 38.27 8.55
N GLY A 277 26.86 39.00 9.06
CA GLY A 277 28.29 38.72 9.02
C GLY A 277 29.04 39.86 9.73
N GLY A 278 30.31 39.63 10.08
CA GLY A 278 31.15 40.56 10.85
C GLY A 278 31.33 40.18 12.32
N ASP A 279 32.14 40.96 13.05
CA ASP A 279 32.69 40.60 14.38
C ASP A 279 31.64 40.46 15.49
N GLY A 280 30.42 40.98 15.28
CA GLY A 280 29.28 40.90 16.22
C GLY A 280 28.33 39.74 16.00
N TRP A 281 28.49 38.97 14.91
CA TRP A 281 27.52 37.98 14.44
C TRP A 281 27.05 36.97 15.51
N ASN A 282 28.00 36.34 16.20
CA ASN A 282 27.67 35.34 17.23
C ASN A 282 26.88 35.96 18.40
N ARG A 283 27.11 37.24 18.71
CA ARG A 283 26.38 37.95 19.77
C ARG A 283 24.92 38.17 19.36
N GLU A 284 24.68 38.56 18.12
CA GLU A 284 23.33 38.78 17.58
C GLU A 284 22.54 37.48 17.48
N VAL A 285 23.17 36.41 16.98
CA VAL A 285 22.57 35.06 16.94
C VAL A 285 22.22 34.58 18.35
N ASN A 286 23.13 34.73 19.32
CA ASN A 286 22.90 34.31 20.70
C ASN A 286 21.85 35.17 21.43
N ALA A 287 21.65 36.42 21.00
CA ALA A 287 20.65 37.33 21.57
C ALA A 287 19.25 37.14 20.97
N PHE A 288 19.09 36.33 19.92
CA PHE A 288 17.80 36.10 19.27
C PHE A 288 16.84 35.34 20.18
N ASP A 289 15.70 35.95 20.50
CA ASP A 289 14.63 35.31 21.27
C ASP A 289 13.80 34.36 20.40
N ALA A 290 14.33 33.15 20.20
CA ALA A 290 13.66 32.11 19.42
C ALA A 290 12.29 31.71 20.00
N ALA A 291 12.12 31.77 21.33
CA ALA A 291 10.88 31.39 21.99
C ALA A 291 9.79 32.47 21.81
N GLY A 292 10.16 33.74 21.96
CA GLY A 292 9.30 34.88 21.65
C GLY A 292 8.86 34.87 20.19
N PHE A 293 9.81 34.70 19.27
CA PHE A 293 9.52 34.58 17.84
C PHE A 293 8.54 33.45 17.51
N ALA A 294 8.73 32.27 18.10
CA ALA A 294 7.83 31.14 17.89
C ALA A 294 6.41 31.42 18.42
N ARG A 295 6.28 32.07 19.59
CA ARG A 295 4.97 32.54 20.09
C ARG A 295 4.31 33.52 19.13
N GLU A 296 5.03 34.53 18.67
CA GLU A 296 4.48 35.56 17.77
C GLU A 296 4.02 34.94 16.44
N CYS A 297 4.78 34.00 15.87
CA CYS A 297 4.34 33.25 14.69
C CYS A 297 3.05 32.47 14.95
N HIS A 298 2.93 31.84 16.12
CA HIS A 298 1.73 31.11 16.51
C HIS A 298 0.52 32.04 16.69
N GLU A 299 0.70 33.17 17.38
CA GLU A 299 -0.34 34.18 17.61
C GLU A 299 -0.80 34.85 16.31
N ALA A 300 0.11 35.06 15.36
CA ALA A 300 -0.20 35.54 14.02
C ALA A 300 -0.94 34.50 13.14
N GLY A 301 -1.12 33.28 13.64
CA GLY A 301 -1.77 32.18 12.92
C GLY A 301 -0.91 31.55 11.82
N ALA A 302 0.38 31.89 11.74
CA ALA A 302 1.26 31.34 10.72
C ALA A 302 1.36 29.81 10.86
N ALA A 303 1.01 29.10 9.80
CA ALA A 303 0.99 27.64 9.84
C ALA A 303 2.40 27.02 9.84
N TYR A 304 3.40 27.80 9.44
CA TYR A 304 4.81 27.42 9.45
C TYR A 304 5.70 28.66 9.52
N ALA A 305 6.89 28.48 10.07
CA ALA A 305 7.95 29.48 10.07
C ALA A 305 9.24 28.85 9.49
N ILE A 306 9.88 29.55 8.55
CA ILE A 306 11.17 29.17 8.00
C ILE A 306 12.17 30.27 8.37
N LEU A 307 13.22 29.89 9.08
CA LEU A 307 14.34 30.76 9.43
C LEU A 307 15.58 30.27 8.68
N THR A 308 16.19 31.15 7.88
CA THR A 308 17.48 30.87 7.25
C THR A 308 18.55 31.79 7.82
N LEU A 309 19.70 31.22 8.19
CA LEU A 309 20.88 31.95 8.67
C LEU A 309 21.97 31.93 7.61
N GLY A 310 22.68 33.04 7.43
CA GLY A 310 23.93 33.06 6.65
C GLY A 310 23.74 33.11 5.13
N GLN A 311 22.56 33.50 4.64
CA GLN A 311 22.37 33.76 3.22
C GLN A 311 23.28 34.93 2.80
N ASN A 312 24.01 34.77 1.70
CA ASN A 312 25.10 35.67 1.23
C ASN A 312 26.38 35.69 2.08
N SER A 313 26.52 34.84 3.11
CA SER A 313 27.77 34.76 3.90
C SER A 313 28.90 34.00 3.20
N GLY A 314 28.59 33.25 2.14
CA GLY A 314 29.50 32.28 1.53
C GLY A 314 29.57 30.93 2.28
N TYR A 315 28.95 30.84 3.45
CA TYR A 315 28.90 29.63 4.28
C TYR A 315 27.46 29.17 4.46
N TYR A 316 27.18 27.88 4.25
CA TYR A 316 25.86 27.29 4.49
C TYR A 316 25.87 26.54 5.83
N CYS A 317 25.07 26.99 6.80
CA CYS A 317 24.77 26.20 8.00
C CYS A 317 23.69 25.16 7.66
N ALA A 318 24.06 24.12 6.93
CA ALA A 318 23.21 22.96 6.72
C ALA A 318 24.06 21.68 6.87
N PRO A 319 23.76 20.77 7.81
CA PRO A 319 24.34 19.43 7.75
C PRO A 319 23.80 18.76 6.49
N ASN A 320 24.58 18.83 5.42
CA ASN A 320 24.25 18.29 4.12
C ASN A 320 25.44 17.48 3.63
N ALA A 321 25.35 16.17 3.83
CA ALA A 321 26.37 15.20 3.44
C ALA A 321 26.71 15.22 1.93
N THR A 322 25.94 15.90 1.08
CA THR A 322 26.29 16.13 -0.33
C THR A 322 27.21 17.34 -0.51
N TYR A 323 27.02 18.42 0.24
CA TYR A 323 27.94 19.57 0.24
C TYR A 323 29.24 19.27 1.00
N ASP A 324 29.18 18.49 2.08
CA ASP A 324 30.37 18.09 2.84
C ASP A 324 31.36 17.22 2.03
N ARG A 325 30.94 16.75 0.84
CA ARG A 325 31.73 15.92 -0.08
C ARG A 325 32.29 16.66 -1.29
N LEU A 326 31.94 17.93 -1.48
CA LEU A 326 32.45 18.79 -2.56
C LEU A 326 33.62 19.63 -2.04
#